data_AF-A0A5J6L9S7-F1
#
_entry.id   AF-A0A5J6L9S7-F1
#
_cell.length_a   1.000
_cell.length_b   1.000
_cell.length_c   1.000
_cell.angle_alpha   90.00
_cell.angle_beta   90.00
_cell.angle_gamma   90.00
#
_symmetry.space_group_name_H-M   'P 1'
#
loop_
_entity.id
_entity.type
_entity.pdbx_description
1 polymer ?
#
loop_
_entity_poly.entity_id
_entity_poly.type
_entity_poly.pdbx_seq_one_letter_code
_entity_poly.pdbx_strand_id
1 'polypeptide(L)' 'MNPLEAVDLVCPYCSEPFSLMVDCSGGDQEYTEDCPVCCAPVAIRVVIGNTLEVSVERESD' A
#
# COMPACT_ATOMS: atom_id res chain seq x y z
N MET A 1 20.30 4.31 4.84
CA MET A 1 18.93 3.77 5.00
C MET A 1 18.13 4.38 3.88
N ASN A 2 17.52 3.55 3.03
CA ASN A 2 16.64 4.07 1.99
C ASN A 2 15.32 4.45 2.68
N PRO A 3 14.82 5.69 2.51
CA PRO A 3 13.55 6.09 3.09
C PRO A 3 12.35 5.44 2.38
N LEU A 4 12.56 4.89 1.18
CA LEU A 4 11.55 4.25 0.36
C LEU A 4 11.79 2.74 0.32
N GLU A 5 10.80 1.95 0.73
CA GLU A 5 10.77 0.50 0.60
C GLU A 5 9.76 0.09 -0.46
N ALA A 6 10.18 -0.77 -1.40
CA ALA A 6 9.28 -1.35 -2.39
C ALA A 6 8.61 -2.58 -1.79
N VAL A 7 7.28 -2.59 -1.76
CA VAL A 7 6.47 -3.68 -1.22
C VAL A 7 5.57 -4.21 -2.32
N ASP A 8 5.63 -5.52 -2.56
CA ASP A 8 4.77 -6.19 -3.53
C ASP A 8 3.44 -6.55 -2.88
N LEU A 9 2.36 -5.98 -3.42
CA LEU A 9 1.00 -6.11 -2.94
C LEU A 9 0.16 -6.79 -4.03
N VAL A 10 -1.00 -7.33 -3.65
CA VAL A 10 -1.98 -7.85 -4.62
C VAL A 10 -3.26 -7.02 -4.51
N CYS A 11 -3.75 -6.53 -5.64
CA CYS A 11 -4.93 -5.68 -5.67
C CYS A 11 -6.17 -6.48 -5.21
N PRO A 12 -6.92 -6.02 -4.21
CA PRO A 12 -8.07 -6.76 -3.72
C PRO A 12 -9.29 -6.71 -4.66
N TYR A 13 -9.24 -5.92 -5.74
CA TYR A 13 -10.29 -5.81 -6.77
C TYR A 13 -10.02 -6.73 -7.96
N CYS A 14 -8.90 -6.54 -8.66
CA CYS A 14 -8.56 -7.32 -9.86
C CYS A 14 -7.67 -8.54 -9.58
N SER A 15 -7.16 -8.69 -8.36
CA SER A 15 -6.20 -9.75 -7.98
C SER A 15 -4.86 -9.70 -8.71
N GLU A 16 -4.52 -8.55 -9.29
CA GLU A 16 -3.24 -8.36 -9.98
C GLU A 16 -2.15 -7.89 -9.00
N PRO A 17 -0.92 -8.43 -9.11
CA PRO A 17 0.21 -7.99 -8.30
C PRO A 17 0.73 -6.63 -8.77
N PHE A 18 1.08 -5.75 -7.83
CA PHE A 18 1.70 -4.46 -8.10
C PHE A 18 2.69 -4.10 -7.00
N SER A 19 3.76 -3.40 -7.37
CA SER A 19 4.80 -2.95 -6.43
C SER A 19 4.54 -1.51 -6.03
N LEU A 20 4.51 -1.24 -4.73
CA LEU A 20 4.25 0.08 -4.18
C LEU A 20 5.47 0.60 -3.43
N MET A 21 5.80 1.87 -3.62
CA MET A 21 6.88 2.53 -2.87
C MET A 21 6.32 3.15 -1.61
N VAL A 22 6.62 2.53 -0.47
CA VAL A 22 6.23 3.00 0.85
C VAL A 22 7.34 3.85 1.42
N ASP A 23 7.05 5.13 1.69
CA ASP A 23 7.98 5.99 2.42
C ASP A 23 7.93 5.66 3.91
N CYS A 24 9.00 5.08 4.44
CA CYS A 24 9.08 4.73 5.85
C CYS A 24 9.62 5.87 6.73
N SER A 25 9.82 7.07 6.17
CA SER A 25 10.37 8.21 6.93
C SER A 25 9.31 8.97 7.72
N GLY A 26 8.05 8.91 7.27
CA GLY A 26 6.92 9.65 7.84
C GLY A 26 6.23 9.03 9.06
N GLY A 27 6.54 7.77 9.42
CA GLY A 27 5.80 7.03 10.45
C GLY A 27 4.59 6.29 9.90
N ASP A 28 3.57 6.04 10.75
CA ASP A 28 2.32 5.42 10.32
C ASP A 28 1.58 6.28 9.30
N GLN A 29 1.14 5.65 8.22
CA GLN A 29 0.51 6.32 7.09
C GLN A 29 -0.68 5.52 6.60
N GLU A 30 -1.74 6.23 6.22
CA GLU A 30 -2.93 5.65 5.63
C GLU A 30 -3.34 6.54 4.46
N TYR A 31 -3.44 5.95 3.28
CA TYR A 31 -3.79 6.66 2.04
C TYR A 31 -4.44 5.71 1.06
N THR A 32 -5.20 6.27 0.13
CA THR A 32 -5.85 5.53 -0.94
C THR A 32 -5.06 5.73 -2.23
N GLU A 33 -4.76 4.65 -2.93
CA GLU A 33 -4.09 4.67 -4.23
C GLU A 33 -4.89 3.89 -5.26
N ASP A 34 -4.97 4.41 -6.48
CA ASP A 34 -5.67 3.76 -7.57
C ASP A 34 -4.84 2.59 -8.11
N CYS A 35 -5.45 1.41 -8.22
CA CYS A 35 -4.76 0.27 -8.83
C CYS A 35 -4.36 0.61 -10.28
N PRO A 36 -3.08 0.46 -10.68
CA PRO A 36 -2.62 0.79 -12.03
C PRO A 36 -3.21 -0.12 -13.12
N VAL A 37 -3.86 -1.23 -12.72
CA VAL A 37 -4.45 -2.19 -13.64
C VAL A 37 -5.96 -1.96 -13.81
N CYS A 38 -6.71 -1.86 -12.71
CA CYS A 38 -8.17 -1.77 -12.75
C CYS A 38 -8.73 -0.39 -12.40
N CYS A 39 -7.88 0.59 -12.09
CA CYS A 39 -8.26 1.95 -11.74
C CYS A 39 -9.24 2.03 -10.54
N ALA A 40 -9.20 1.04 -9.65
CA ALA A 40 -10.05 0.97 -8.46
C ALA A 40 -9.30 1.55 -7.25
N PRO A 41 -9.98 2.29 -6.36
CA PRO A 41 -9.37 2.87 -5.16
C PRO A 41 -9.02 1.77 -4.15
N VAL A 42 -7.73 1.61 -3.86
CA VAL A 42 -7.22 0.66 -2.87
C VAL A 42 -6.78 1.43 -1.64
N ALA A 43 -7.37 1.14 -0.48
CA ALA A 43 -6.94 1.71 0.78
C ALA A 43 -5.66 1.00 1.24
N ILE A 44 -4.59 1.75 1.45
CA ILE A 44 -3.29 1.25 1.87
C ILE A 44 -3.00 1.79 3.27
N ARG A 45 -2.73 0.87 4.19
CA ARG A 45 -2.36 1.17 5.57
C ARG A 45 -0.96 0.66 5.83
N VAL A 46 -0.08 1.57 6.23
CA VAL A 46 1.32 1.33 6.56
C VAL A 46 1.52 1.59 8.04
N VAL A 47 1.94 0.57 8.78
CA VAL A 47 2.26 0.66 10.20
C VAL A 47 3.76 0.48 10.38
N ILE A 48 4.41 1.53 10.86
CA ILE A 48 5.86 1.53 11.14
C ILE A 48 6.05 1.39 12.65
N GLY A 49 6.25 0.15 13.10
CA GLY A 49 6.51 -0.18 14.50
C GLY A 49 7.85 -0.87 14.68
N ASN A 50 7.84 -2.03 15.31
CA ASN A 50 9.01 -2.90 15.42
C ASN A 50 9.38 -3.59 14.08
N THR A 51 8.44 -3.62 13.14
CA THR A 51 8.55 -4.17 11.78
C THR A 51 7.62 -3.33 10.90
N LEU A 52 7.93 -3.26 9.60
CA LEU A 52 7.08 -2.65 8.59
C LEU A 52 5.91 -3.60 8.29
N GLU A 53 4.69 -3.14 8.56
CA GLU A 53 3.47 -3.89 8.26
C GLU A 53 2.63 -3.10 7.26
N VAL A 54 2.32 -3.70 6.10
CA VAL A 54 1.55 -3.07 5.03
C VAL A 54 0.31 -3.90 4.77
N SER A 55 -0.86 -3.28 4.88
CA SER A 55 -2.16 -3.91 4.62
C SER A 55 -2.90 -3.15 3.52
N VAL A 56 -3.55 -3.90 2.64
CA VAL A 56 -4.39 -3.37 1.56
C VAL A 56 -5.83 -3.80 1.76
N GLU A 57 -6.74 -2.84 1.70
CA GLU A 57 -8.18 -3.05 1.89
C GLU A 57 -8.97 -2.43 0.73
N ARG A 58 -10.18 -2.94 0.49
CA ARG A 58 -11.10 -2.37 -0.49
C ARG A 58 -11.78 -1.17 0.15
N GLU A 59 -11.54 0.03 -0.39
CA GLU A 59 -12.37 1.17 -0.04
C GLU A 59 -13.79 0.89 -0.54
N SER A 60 -14.69 0.63 0.41
CA SER A 60 -16.08 0.29 0.11
C SER A 60 -16.91 1.56 0.24
N ASP A 61 -17.17 2.22 -0.89
CA ASP A 61 -18.24 3.22 -1.06
C ASP A 61 -19.30 2.68 -2.03
#